data_AF-A0A1V5DAA4-F1
#
_entry.id   AF-A0A1V5DAA4-F1
#
_cell.length_a   1.000
_cell.length_b   1.000
_cell.length_c   1.000
_cell.angle_alpha   90.00
_cell.angle_beta   90.00
_cell.angle_gamma   90.00
#
_symmetry.space_group_name_H-M   'P 1'
#
loop_
_entity.id
_entity.type
_entity.pdbx_description
1 polymer ?
#
loop_
_entity_poly.entity_id
_entity_poly.type
_entity_poly.pdbx_seq_one_letter_code
_entity_poly.pdbx_strand_id
1 'polypeptide(L)' 'MGKSARKLNFLIEESICRDLEALVPAGKRSKVANDALRRELELIRRKDAMEKVRSAGSKGKRFSTREIVEALSKDREKH' A
#
# COMPACT_ATOMS: atom_id res chain seq x y z
N MET A 1 1.60 -18.16 17.66
CA MET A 1 1.94 -18.54 16.26
C MET A 1 3.26 -17.87 15.90
N GLY A 2 4.37 -18.63 15.90
CA GLY A 2 5.71 -18.10 15.63
C GLY A 2 5.81 -17.57 14.20
N LYS A 3 6.21 -16.31 14.04
CA LYS A 3 6.45 -15.71 12.72
C LYS A 3 7.62 -16.46 12.09
N SER A 4 7.37 -17.22 11.02
CA SER A 4 8.41 -17.87 10.25
C SER A 4 9.28 -16.79 9.59
N ALA A 5 10.52 -16.65 10.06
CA ALA A 5 11.49 -15.75 9.47
C ALA A 5 12.19 -16.49 8.32
N ARG A 6 12.04 -16.02 7.07
CA ARG A 6 12.89 -16.44 5.96
C ARG A 6 14.10 -15.51 5.88
N LYS A 7 15.30 -16.10 5.75
CA LYS A 7 16.51 -15.34 5.44
C LYS A 7 16.42 -14.90 3.98
N LEU A 8 16.39 -13.59 3.77
CA LEU A 8 16.45 -12.96 2.46
C LEU A 8 17.86 -12.38 2.32
N ASN A 9 18.55 -12.67 1.23
CA ASN A 9 19.85 -12.06 0.95
C ASN A 9 19.57 -10.75 0.20
N PHE A 10 19.84 -9.62 0.84
CA PHE A 10 19.76 -8.32 0.21
C PHE A 10 21.02 -7.54 0.55
N LEU A 11 21.46 -6.73 -0.40
CA LEU A 11 22.58 -5.84 -0.23
C LEU A 11 22.09 -4.59 0.52
N ILE A 12 22.72 -4.28 1.64
CA ILE A 12 22.44 -3.05 2.40
C ILE A 12 23.63 -2.12 2.17
N GLU A 13 23.36 -0.83 1.98
CA GLU A 13 24.42 0.17 1.88
C GLU A 13 25.26 0.22 3.16
N GLU A 14 26.55 0.48 3.00
CA GLU A 14 27.49 0.47 4.12
C GLU A 14 27.17 1.56 5.16
N SER A 15 26.67 2.71 4.72
CA SER A 15 26.18 3.81 5.56
C SER A 15 25.07 3.34 6.50
N ILE A 16 24.04 2.70 5.94
CA ILE A 16 22.90 2.15 6.66
C ILE A 16 23.35 1.03 7.61
N CYS A 17 24.31 0.22 7.19
CA CYS A 17 24.88 -0.82 8.04
C CYS A 17 25.54 -0.20 9.28
N ARG A 18 26.42 0.81 9.09
CA ARG A 18 27.09 1.52 10.18
C ARG A 18 26.10 2.16 11.16
N ASP A 19 25.06 2.82 10.65
CA ASP A 19 24.02 3.42 11.49
C ASP A 19 23.24 2.36 12.27
N LEU A 20 22.97 1.22 11.65
CA LEU A 20 22.25 0.11 12.29
C LEU A 20 23.11 -0.57 13.35
N GLU A 21 24.43 -0.65 13.16
CA GLU A 21 25.37 -1.13 14.18
C GLU A 21 25.55 -0.14 15.33
N ALA A 22 25.56 1.16 15.05
CA ALA A 22 25.73 2.22 16.03
C ALA A 22 24.48 2.42 16.90
N LEU A 23 23.28 2.35 16.31
CA LEU A 23 22.02 2.64 16.99
C LEU A 23 21.34 1.41 17.59
N VAL A 24 21.65 0.19 17.11
CA VAL A 24 20.93 -1.03 17.52
C VAL A 24 21.85 -2.05 18.20
N PRO A 25 21.52 -2.48 19.43
CA PRO A 25 22.27 -3.52 20.13
C PRO A 25 22.35 -4.82 19.33
N ALA A 26 23.51 -5.48 19.40
CA ALA A 26 23.71 -6.80 18.82
C ALA A 26 22.61 -7.77 19.31
N GLY A 27 21.90 -8.41 18.38
CA GLY A 27 20.77 -9.30 18.66
C GLY A 27 19.38 -8.71 18.40
N LYS A 28 19.21 -7.38 18.37
CA LYS A 28 17.93 -6.73 18.00
C LYS A 28 17.90 -6.21 16.56
N ARG A 29 19.03 -6.26 15.86
CA ARG A 29 19.22 -5.77 14.48
C ARG A 29 18.19 -6.32 13.50
N SER A 30 17.97 -7.65 13.50
CA SER A 30 16.97 -8.29 12.64
C SER A 30 15.54 -7.84 12.96
N LYS A 31 15.22 -7.61 14.25
CA LYS A 31 13.90 -7.11 14.66
C LYS A 31 13.68 -5.68 14.16
N VAL A 32 14.66 -4.81 14.34
CA VAL A 32 14.59 -3.40 13.89
C VAL A 32 14.50 -3.32 12.36
N ALA A 33 15.31 -4.09 11.63
CA ALA A 33 15.24 -4.16 10.18
C ALA A 33 13.86 -4.64 9.70
N ASN A 34 13.32 -5.70 10.31
CA ASN A 34 11.97 -6.19 9.98
C ASN A 34 10.86 -5.19 10.31
N ASP A 35 10.99 -4.44 11.40
CA ASP A 35 10.01 -3.43 11.78
C ASP A 35 10.07 -2.20 10.87
N ALA A 36 11.26 -1.77 10.47
CA ALA A 36 11.45 -0.71 9.47
C ALA A 36 10.88 -1.12 8.10
N LEU A 37 11.21 -2.32 7.62
CA LEU A 37 10.66 -2.87 6.38
C LEU A 37 9.13 -2.99 6.43
N ARG A 38 8.56 -3.37 7.58
CA ARG A 38 7.09 -3.42 7.73
C ARG A 38 6.45 -2.05 7.53
N ARG A 39 7.01 -1.00 8.15
CA ARG A 39 6.50 0.37 8.02
C ARG A 39 6.57 0.85 6.57
N GLU A 40 7.68 0.59 5.88
CA GLU A 40 7.80 1.01 4.48
C GLU A 40 6.89 0.24 3.54
N LEU A 41 6.73 -1.07 3.73
CA LEU A 41 5.77 -1.85 2.95
C LEU A 41 4.32 -1.37 3.15
N GLU A 42 3.96 -0.95 4.37
CA GLU A 42 2.64 -0.35 4.63
C GLU A 42 2.48 1.01 3.93
N LEU A 43 3.53 1.82 3.84
CA LEU A 43 3.52 3.07 3.08
C LEU A 43 3.39 2.82 1.58
N ILE A 44 4.12 1.86 1.02
CA ILE A 44 4.02 1.46 -0.39
C ILE A 44 2.61 0.96 -0.69
N ARG A 45 2.06 0.05 0.13
CA ARG A 45 0.68 -0.46 -0.04
C ARG A 45 -0.36 0.65 -0.03
N ARG A 46 -0.21 1.65 0.85
CA ARG A 46 -1.11 2.82 0.89
C ARG A 46 -0.98 3.64 -0.38
N LYS A 47 0.24 3.90 -0.87
CA LYS A 47 0.46 4.63 -2.13
C LYS A 47 -0.16 3.91 -3.31
N ASP A 48 0.03 2.59 -3.43
CA ASP A 48 -0.58 1.78 -4.48
C ASP A 48 -2.10 1.82 -4.41
N ALA A 49 -2.68 1.72 -3.20
CA ALA A 49 -4.12 1.80 -3.01
C ALA A 49 -4.68 3.18 -3.41
N MET A 50 -4.00 4.26 -3.02
CA MET A 50 -4.37 5.61 -3.44
C MET A 50 -4.26 5.80 -4.95
N GLU A 51 -3.23 5.23 -5.58
CA GLU A 51 -3.08 5.29 -7.03
C GLU A 51 -4.19 4.52 -7.75
N LYS A 52 -4.60 3.36 -7.23
CA LYS A 52 -5.77 2.61 -7.74
C LYS A 52 -7.07 3.41 -7.61
N VAL A 53 -7.29 4.09 -6.49
CA VAL A 53 -8.47 4.97 -6.32
C VAL A 53 -8.42 6.14 -7.29
N ARG A 54 -7.26 6.79 -7.42
CA ARG A 54 -7.06 7.92 -8.34
C ARG A 54 -7.30 7.51 -9.80
N SER A 55 -6.76 6.36 -10.21
CA SER A 55 -6.93 5.84 -11.57
C SER A 55 -8.34 5.30 -11.86
N ALA A 56 -9.05 4.78 -10.85
CA ALA A 56 -10.46 4.42 -10.99
C ALA A 56 -11.35 5.67 -11.15
N GLY A 57 -11.06 6.74 -10.40
CA GLY A 57 -11.74 8.02 -10.51
C GLY A 57 -11.54 8.72 -11.87
N SER A 58 -10.44 8.42 -12.57
CA SER A 58 -10.19 8.95 -13.93
C SER A 58 -10.72 8.05 -15.05
N LYS A 59 -11.00 6.77 -14.79
CA LYS A 59 -11.49 5.80 -15.79
C LYS A 59 -13.00 5.55 -15.76
N GLY A 60 -13.70 5.99 -14.72
CA GLY A 60 -15.16 5.90 -14.65
C GLY A 60 -15.83 6.90 -15.57
N LYS A 61 -16.76 6.43 -16.42
CA LYS A 61 -17.70 7.31 -17.14
C LYS A 61 -18.43 8.16 -16.10
N ARG A 62 -18.17 9.47 -16.10
CA ARG A 62 -18.84 10.41 -15.19
C ARG A 62 -20.26 10.57 -15.66
N PHE A 63 -21.19 9.88 -15.03
CA PHE A 63 -22.60 10.10 -15.28
C PHE A 63 -23.04 11.39 -14.56
N SER A 64 -23.67 12.28 -15.30
CA SER A 64 -24.38 13.41 -14.72
C SER A 64 -25.56 12.89 -13.91
N THR A 65 -25.91 13.59 -12.81
CA THR A 65 -27.13 13.30 -12.04
C THR A 65 -28.36 13.25 -12.95
N ARG A 66 -28.39 14.06 -14.02
CA ARG A 66 -29.47 14.03 -15.02
C ARG A 66 -29.52 12.72 -15.80
N GLU A 67 -28.37 12.18 -16.22
CA GLU A 67 -28.30 10.91 -16.95
C GLU A 67 -28.72 9.72 -16.08
N ILE A 68 -28.39 9.77 -14.78
CA ILE A 68 -28.81 8.74 -13.81
C ILE A 68 -30.33 8.79 -13.60
N VAL A 69 -30.89 9.99 -13.41
CA VAL A 69 -32.35 10.16 -13.24
C VAL A 69 -33.09 9.77 -14.50
N GLU A 70 -32.61 10.14 -15.68
CA GLU A 70 -33.24 9.77 -16.95
C GLU A 70 -33.22 8.26 -17.19
N ALA A 71 -32.12 7.58 -16.86
CA ALA A 71 -32.05 6.12 -16.93
C ALA A 71 -33.02 5.45 -15.95
N LEU A 72 -33.12 5.94 -14.71
CA LEU A 72 -34.06 5.42 -13.71
C LEU A 72 -35.52 5.68 -14.07
N SER A 73 -35.83 6.84 -14.66
CA SER A 73 -37.17 7.18 -15.15
C SER A 73 -37.58 6.26 -16.30
N LYS A 74 -36.68 6.03 -17.28
CA LYS A 74 -36.94 5.10 -18.40
C LYS A 74 -37.13 3.65 -17.97
N ASP A 75 -36.45 3.23 -16.92
CA ASP A 75 -36.62 1.89 -16.36
C ASP A 75 -37.97 1.75 -15.64
N ARG A 76 -38.39 2.78 -14.91
CA ARG A 76 -39.71 2.85 -14.26
C ARG A 76 -40.89 2.93 -15.23
N GLU A 77 -40.74 3.53 -16.41
CA GLU A 77 -41.80 3.58 -17.42
C GLU A 77 -41.97 2.26 -18.18
N LYS A 78 -40.98 1.37 -18.12
CA LYS A 78 -41.02 0.05 -18.77
C LYS A 78 -41.59 -1.06 -17.90
N HIS A 79 -41.88 -0.79 -16.62
CA HIS A 79 -42.26 -1.77 -15.62
C HIS A 79 -43.63 -1.49 -15.02
#